data_AF-A0A3P7VX98-F1
#
_entry.id   AF-A0A3P7VX98-F1
#
_cell.length_a   1.000
_cell.length_b   1.000
_cell.length_c   1.000
_cell.angle_alpha   90.00
_cell.angle_beta   90.00
_cell.angle_gamma   90.00
#
_symmetry.space_group_name_H-M   'P 1'
#
loop_
_entity.id
_entity.type
_entity.pdbx_description
1 polymer ?
#
loop_
_entity_poly.entity_id
_entity_poly.type
_entity_poly.pdbx_seq_one_letter_code
_entity_poly.pdbx_strand_id
1 'polypeptide(L)'
;MKLSQPGLCLRSSVFKDPTMPDACWQLCLYPGGKRPENANNVSLFLKMSATSPLKEVVVKAEYRFFFLDEDDEIKFSNVNIGDFHAKPPKGGHSWGLRNIPRQKVQNSIRADHSLVISCTIELLPDAGRIPCRRVEPSALVITDMAEVSRVHMQNELAMFSGGDCTPYSDLSVAAGPEEDRVVFAVHKYKLIAHSDVFRAMLGHNMEESKVEIFALSLVS
;
A
#
# COMPACT_ATOMS: atom_id res chain seq x y z
N MET A 1 28.21 -32.42 -9.19
CA MET A 1 26.91 -32.40 -8.48
C MET A 1 26.52 -33.82 -8.03
N LYS A 2 25.24 -34.27 -8.15
CA LYS A 2 24.50 -35.15 -7.20
C LYS A 2 23.79 -34.30 -6.12
N LEU A 3 22.64 -34.75 -5.59
CA LEU A 3 21.91 -34.08 -4.51
C LEU A 3 22.19 -34.75 -3.15
N SER A 4 22.00 -34.01 -2.07
CA SER A 4 21.99 -34.55 -0.71
C SER A 4 20.83 -35.54 -0.52
N GLN A 5 20.83 -36.28 0.60
CA GLN A 5 19.62 -36.97 1.02
C GLN A 5 18.49 -35.96 1.37
N PRO A 6 17.21 -36.37 1.24
CA PRO A 6 16.08 -35.54 1.66
C PRO A 6 16.17 -35.14 3.15
N GLY A 7 15.65 -33.96 3.48
CA GLY A 7 15.63 -33.43 4.85
C GLY A 7 16.86 -32.62 5.26
N LEU A 8 18.01 -32.76 4.57
CA LEU A 8 19.15 -31.86 4.78
C LEU A 8 18.75 -30.42 4.43
N CYS A 9 18.97 -29.50 5.37
CA CYS A 9 18.56 -28.10 5.25
C CYS A 9 19.77 -27.16 5.33
N LEU A 10 20.02 -26.42 4.27
CA LEU A 10 20.88 -25.25 4.26
C LEU A 10 20.04 -24.02 4.60
N ARG A 11 20.62 -23.08 5.37
CA ARG A 11 19.92 -21.89 5.86
C ARG A 11 20.75 -20.64 5.57
N SER A 12 20.08 -19.57 5.15
CA SER A 12 20.73 -18.25 5.11
C SER A 12 21.00 -17.73 6.53
N SER A 13 21.76 -16.63 6.62
CA SER A 13 21.66 -15.71 7.73
C SER A 13 20.21 -15.26 7.97
N VAL A 14 19.89 -14.85 9.19
CA VAL A 14 18.60 -14.24 9.50
C VAL A 14 18.65 -12.77 9.07
N PHE A 15 17.63 -12.33 8.36
CA PHE A 15 17.46 -10.94 7.93
C PHE A 15 16.14 -10.37 8.49
N LYS A 16 16.09 -9.04 8.60
CA LYS A 16 15.00 -8.28 9.24
C LYS A 16 14.75 -7.01 8.46
N ASP A 17 13.50 -6.56 8.49
CA ASP A 17 13.11 -5.22 8.04
C ASP A 17 13.09 -4.27 9.26
N PRO A 18 13.75 -3.10 9.22
CA PRO A 18 13.70 -2.12 10.31
C PRO A 18 12.29 -1.66 10.69
N THR A 19 11.35 -1.67 9.73
CA THR A 19 9.94 -1.30 9.94
C THR A 19 9.12 -2.40 10.61
N MET A 20 9.60 -3.65 10.61
CA MET A 20 8.95 -4.82 11.21
C MET A 20 9.89 -5.57 12.17
N PRO A 21 10.32 -4.95 13.29
CA PRO A 21 11.32 -5.50 14.22
C PRO A 21 10.86 -6.76 14.97
N ASP A 22 9.57 -7.06 14.95
CA ASP A 22 8.98 -8.28 15.52
C ASP A 22 9.20 -9.52 14.65
N ALA A 23 9.54 -9.36 13.36
CA ALA A 23 9.66 -10.43 12.38
C ALA A 23 11.12 -10.71 11.98
N CYS A 24 11.54 -11.97 12.11
CA CYS A 24 12.77 -12.52 11.52
C CYS A 24 12.45 -13.32 10.26
N TRP A 25 13.26 -13.14 9.21
CA TRP A 25 13.19 -13.89 7.96
C TRP A 25 14.44 -14.74 7.74
N GLN A 26 14.28 -15.92 7.12
CA GLN A 26 15.38 -16.81 6.77
C GLN A 26 15.02 -17.69 5.57
N LEU A 27 15.92 -17.84 4.59
CA LEU A 27 15.78 -18.82 3.52
C LEU A 27 16.20 -20.21 4.01
N CYS A 28 15.41 -21.23 3.64
CA CYS A 28 15.62 -22.63 3.96
C CYS A 28 15.64 -23.44 2.66
N LEU A 29 16.83 -23.80 2.20
CA LEU A 29 17.05 -24.62 1.00
C LEU A 29 17.23 -26.09 1.40
N TYR A 30 16.58 -26.99 0.68
CA TYR A 30 16.71 -28.44 0.83
C TYR A 30 17.17 -29.03 -0.51
N PRO A 31 18.48 -29.22 -0.74
CA PRO A 31 19.00 -29.70 -2.02
C PRO A 31 18.44 -31.07 -2.42
N GLY A 32 18.26 -31.98 -1.46
CA GLY A 32 17.65 -33.31 -1.67
C GLY A 32 16.12 -33.35 -1.57
N GLY A 33 15.46 -32.19 -1.43
CA GLY A 33 14.04 -32.09 -1.10
C GLY A 33 13.77 -32.11 0.40
N LYS A 34 12.68 -31.47 0.86
CA LYS A 34 12.39 -31.30 2.30
C LYS A 34 11.99 -32.60 3.00
N ARG A 35 11.45 -33.56 2.28
CA ARG A 35 10.93 -34.84 2.78
C ARG A 35 11.10 -35.94 1.72
N PRO A 36 10.95 -37.24 2.05
CA PRO A 36 11.08 -38.33 1.08
C PRO A 36 10.17 -38.19 -0.15
N GLU A 37 8.94 -37.68 -0.01
CA GLU A 37 8.04 -37.44 -1.15
C GLU A 37 8.50 -36.30 -2.09
N ASN A 38 9.50 -35.50 -1.68
CA ASN A 38 10.12 -34.46 -2.48
C ASN A 38 11.50 -34.87 -3.02
N ALA A 39 11.90 -36.14 -2.84
CA ALA A 39 13.18 -36.66 -3.33
C ALA A 39 13.38 -36.39 -4.82
N ASN A 40 14.64 -36.22 -5.22
CA ASN A 40 15.09 -35.83 -6.57
C ASN A 40 14.69 -34.41 -7.02
N ASN A 41 13.90 -33.67 -6.26
CA ASN A 41 13.63 -32.25 -6.45
C ASN A 41 14.31 -31.41 -5.36
N VAL A 42 14.48 -30.12 -5.63
CA VAL A 42 14.94 -29.15 -4.64
C VAL A 42 13.73 -28.48 -3.99
N SER A 43 13.76 -28.26 -2.67
CA SER A 43 12.74 -27.44 -2.00
C SER A 43 13.36 -26.15 -1.46
N LEU A 44 12.67 -25.02 -1.59
CA LEU A 44 13.11 -23.70 -1.09
C LEU A 44 11.95 -23.02 -0.39
N PHE A 45 12.19 -22.56 0.85
CA PHE A 45 11.18 -21.86 1.65
C PHE A 45 11.73 -20.57 2.23
N LEU A 46 10.85 -19.58 2.30
CA LEU A 46 10.99 -18.42 3.16
C LEU A 46 10.37 -18.77 4.50
N LYS A 47 11.16 -18.65 5.58
CA LYS A 47 10.71 -18.86 6.96
C LYS A 47 10.56 -17.51 7.66
N MET A 48 9.38 -17.24 8.20
CA MET A 48 9.17 -16.18 9.18
C MET A 48 9.26 -16.76 10.60
N SER A 49 9.77 -16.00 11.57
CA SER A 49 9.68 -16.31 13.00
C SER A 49 9.52 -15.02 13.81
N ALA A 50 8.82 -15.07 14.93
CA ALA A 50 8.75 -13.94 15.86
C ALA A 50 10.10 -13.74 16.56
N THR A 51 10.47 -12.49 16.86
CA THR A 51 11.66 -12.18 17.67
C THR A 51 11.45 -12.39 19.16
N SER A 52 10.20 -12.25 19.64
CA SER A 52 9.80 -12.56 21.02
C SER A 52 9.08 -13.90 21.09
N PRO A 53 9.41 -14.80 22.04
CA PRO A 53 8.70 -16.06 22.23
C PRO A 53 7.30 -15.88 22.83
N LEU A 54 6.92 -14.66 23.22
CA LEU A 54 5.63 -14.32 23.84
C LEU A 54 4.66 -13.60 22.89
N LYS A 55 5.13 -13.15 21.72
CA LYS A 55 4.33 -12.32 20.79
C LYS A 55 3.95 -13.12 19.55
N GLU A 56 2.66 -13.16 19.24
CA GLU A 56 2.17 -13.65 17.96
C GLU A 56 2.47 -12.62 16.87
N VAL A 57 2.99 -13.08 15.73
CA VAL A 57 3.27 -12.22 14.57
C VAL A 57 2.58 -12.83 13.36
N VAL A 58 1.65 -12.07 12.78
CA VAL A 58 0.93 -12.43 11.55
C VAL A 58 1.25 -11.40 10.48
N VAL A 59 1.76 -11.88 9.34
CA VAL A 59 2.19 -11.04 8.21
C VAL A 59 1.71 -11.69 6.92
N LYS A 60 1.02 -10.93 6.08
CA LYS A 60 0.77 -11.31 4.69
C LYS A 60 1.84 -10.68 3.83
N ALA A 61 2.50 -11.47 2.99
CA ALA A 61 3.53 -10.97 2.09
C ALA A 61 3.51 -11.70 0.75
N GLU A 62 3.74 -10.96 -0.33
CA GLU A 62 4.23 -11.56 -1.56
C GLU A 62 5.74 -11.78 -1.41
N TYR A 63 6.21 -12.96 -1.83
CA TYR A 63 7.62 -13.27 -1.88
C TYR A 63 8.00 -13.78 -3.25
N ARG A 64 9.16 -13.33 -3.73
CA ARG A 64 9.71 -13.66 -5.04
C ARG A 64 11.07 -14.32 -4.81
N PHE A 65 11.29 -15.49 -5.41
CA PHE A 65 12.59 -16.17 -5.43
C PHE A 65 13.21 -16.05 -6.81
N PHE A 66 14.50 -15.76 -6.87
CA PHE A 66 15.28 -15.74 -8.09
C PHE A 66 16.55 -16.57 -7.94
N PHE A 67 16.93 -17.34 -8.96
CA PHE A 67 18.28 -17.88 -9.10
C PHE A 67 19.02 -17.10 -10.17
N LEU A 68 20.21 -16.61 -9.83
CA LEU A 68 21.00 -15.67 -10.63
C LEU A 68 22.26 -16.35 -11.15
N ASP A 69 22.54 -16.21 -12.44
CA ASP A 69 23.80 -16.65 -13.05
C ASP A 69 24.95 -15.65 -12.81
N GLU A 70 26.07 -15.84 -13.50
CA GLU A 70 27.30 -15.03 -13.33
C GLU A 70 27.12 -13.55 -13.65
N ASP A 71 26.21 -13.20 -14.55
CA ASP A 71 25.90 -11.82 -14.94
C ASP A 71 24.78 -11.20 -14.07
N ASP A 72 24.44 -11.86 -12.96
CA ASP A 72 23.28 -11.62 -12.10
C ASP A 72 21.92 -11.72 -12.83
N GLU A 73 21.87 -12.39 -13.99
CA GLU A 73 20.66 -12.59 -14.79
C GLU A 73 19.79 -13.75 -14.29
N ILE A 74 18.47 -13.58 -14.44
CA ILE A 74 17.47 -14.47 -13.83
C ILE A 74 17.32 -15.76 -14.65
N LYS A 75 17.87 -16.88 -14.16
CA LYS A 75 17.70 -18.22 -14.75
C LYS A 75 16.46 -18.95 -14.24
N PHE A 76 15.97 -18.59 -13.07
CA PHE A 76 14.73 -19.10 -12.49
C PHE A 76 14.07 -18.02 -11.66
N SER A 77 12.76 -17.84 -11.83
CA SER A 77 11.94 -17.00 -10.96
C SER A 77 10.68 -17.73 -10.50
N ASN A 78 10.19 -17.36 -9.32
CA ASN A 78 8.85 -17.71 -8.86
C ASN A 78 8.32 -16.62 -7.93
N VAL A 79 7.03 -16.33 -8.06
CA VAL A 79 6.26 -15.43 -7.20
C VAL A 79 5.20 -16.25 -6.47
N ASN A 80 4.95 -15.93 -5.20
CA ASN A 80 3.87 -16.51 -4.39
C ASN A 80 3.46 -15.55 -3.28
N ILE A 81 2.22 -15.67 -2.79
CA ILE A 81 1.74 -14.97 -1.60
C ILE A 81 1.68 -15.96 -0.43
N GLY A 82 2.12 -15.54 0.75
CA GLY A 82 2.07 -16.34 1.97
C GLY A 82 1.46 -15.58 3.15
N ASP A 83 0.52 -16.23 3.83
CA ASP A 83 0.03 -15.80 5.15
C ASP A 83 0.94 -16.41 6.23
N PHE A 84 1.94 -15.64 6.66
CA PHE A 84 2.91 -16.07 7.65
C PHE A 84 2.34 -15.87 9.06
N HIS A 85 2.48 -16.88 9.92
CA HIS A 85 1.89 -16.87 11.26
C HIS A 85 2.88 -17.50 12.25
N ALA A 86 3.62 -16.68 12.98
CA ALA A 86 4.53 -17.12 14.03
C ALA A 86 3.84 -17.12 15.39
N LYS A 87 3.49 -18.32 15.90
CA LYS A 87 2.88 -18.51 17.23
C LYS A 87 3.91 -18.77 18.34
N PRO A 88 3.76 -18.17 19.53
CA PRO A 88 4.37 -18.67 20.76
C PRO A 88 4.11 -20.18 20.97
N PRO A 89 5.04 -20.95 21.59
CA PRO A 89 6.42 -20.62 21.94
C PRO A 89 7.45 -21.10 20.88
N LYS A 90 7.01 -21.80 19.82
CA LYS A 90 7.90 -22.48 18.84
C LYS A 90 7.48 -22.31 17.36
N GLY A 91 6.61 -21.35 17.05
CA GLY A 91 6.08 -21.12 15.71
C GLY A 91 7.01 -20.26 14.85
N GLY A 92 7.85 -20.92 14.05
CA GLY A 92 8.29 -20.33 12.78
C GLY A 92 7.43 -20.90 11.65
N HIS A 93 6.74 -20.05 10.88
CA HIS A 93 5.98 -20.49 9.71
C HIS A 93 6.85 -20.43 8.45
N SER A 94 6.55 -21.23 7.42
CA SER A 94 7.35 -21.25 6.20
C SER A 94 6.52 -21.53 4.96
N TRP A 95 6.62 -20.64 3.98
CA TRP A 95 6.00 -20.76 2.66
C TRP A 95 7.07 -20.93 1.59
N GLY A 96 6.75 -21.60 0.49
CA GLY A 96 7.67 -21.81 -0.61
C GLY A 96 7.43 -23.07 -1.42
N LEU A 97 8.42 -23.40 -2.25
CA LEU A 97 8.35 -24.43 -3.27
C LEU A 97 8.87 -25.77 -2.76
N ARG A 98 8.09 -26.84 -2.96
CA ARG A 98 8.46 -28.20 -2.56
C ARG A 98 9.23 -28.96 -3.64
N ASN A 99 8.87 -28.75 -4.90
CA ASN A 99 9.33 -29.56 -6.04
C ASN A 99 9.91 -28.67 -7.15
N ILE A 100 10.98 -27.92 -6.87
CA ILE A 100 11.73 -27.24 -7.92
C ILE A 100 12.48 -28.31 -8.74
N PRO A 101 12.26 -28.41 -10.07
CA PRO A 101 12.92 -29.43 -10.88
C PRO A 101 14.43 -29.27 -10.80
N ARG A 102 15.13 -30.36 -10.48
CA ARG A 102 16.60 -30.37 -10.31
C ARG A 102 17.34 -29.76 -11.50
N GLN A 103 16.86 -29.99 -12.73
CA GLN A 103 17.46 -29.43 -13.94
C GLN A 103 17.43 -27.89 -13.95
N LYS A 104 16.35 -27.24 -13.48
CA LYS A 104 16.32 -25.77 -13.36
C LYS A 104 17.37 -25.25 -12.39
N VAL A 105 17.57 -25.95 -11.27
CA VAL A 105 18.61 -25.58 -10.28
C VAL A 105 20.00 -25.81 -10.87
N GLN A 106 20.23 -26.92 -11.56
CA GLN A 106 21.51 -27.21 -12.23
C GLN A 106 21.87 -26.16 -13.28
N ASN A 107 20.89 -25.70 -14.06
CA ASN A 107 21.08 -24.64 -15.07
C ASN A 107 21.25 -23.23 -14.46
N SER A 108 21.18 -23.09 -13.13
CA SER A 108 21.37 -21.84 -12.38
C SER A 108 22.61 -21.87 -11.49
N ILE A 109 23.46 -22.90 -11.59
CA ILE A 109 24.73 -22.98 -10.88
C ILE A 109 25.80 -22.29 -11.71
N ARG A 110 26.54 -21.37 -11.09
CA ARG A 110 27.65 -20.62 -11.68
C ARG A 110 28.89 -21.50 -11.88
N ALA A 111 29.84 -21.08 -12.69
CA ALA A 111 31.07 -21.81 -12.99
C ALA A 111 31.93 -22.10 -11.74
N ASP A 112 31.89 -21.22 -10.73
CA ASP A 112 32.52 -21.40 -9.42
C ASP A 112 31.81 -22.44 -8.52
N HIS A 113 30.76 -23.09 -9.04
CA HIS A 113 29.88 -24.04 -8.36
C HIS A 113 28.98 -23.44 -7.26
N SER A 114 28.86 -22.11 -7.19
CA SER A 114 27.88 -21.45 -6.33
C SER A 114 26.47 -21.47 -6.93
N LEU A 115 25.47 -21.30 -6.05
CA LEU A 115 24.08 -21.02 -6.42
C LEU A 115 23.66 -19.76 -5.69
N VAL A 116 23.48 -18.67 -6.42
CA VAL A 116 23.01 -17.40 -5.85
C VAL A 116 21.48 -17.38 -5.86
N ILE A 117 20.90 -17.17 -4.68
CA ILE A 117 19.45 -17.09 -4.45
C ILE A 117 19.13 -15.70 -3.94
N SER A 118 18.45 -14.90 -4.77
CA SER A 118 17.86 -13.63 -4.33
C SER A 118 16.41 -13.86 -3.88
N CYS A 119 15.98 -13.11 -2.88
CA CYS A 119 14.60 -13.12 -2.41
C CYS A 119 14.12 -11.69 -2.15
N THR A 120 13.05 -11.31 -2.85
CA THR A 120 12.31 -10.06 -2.58
C THR A 120 11.08 -10.40 -1.75
N ILE A 121 10.79 -9.58 -0.75
CA ILE A 121 9.59 -9.69 0.08
C ILE A 121 8.87 -8.35 -0.01
N GLU A 122 7.57 -8.39 -0.31
CA GLU A 122 6.70 -7.24 -0.39
C GLU A 122 5.57 -7.44 0.62
N LEU A 123 5.56 -6.58 1.66
CA LEU A 123 4.58 -6.66 2.74
C LEU A 123 3.23 -6.18 2.20
N LEU A 124 2.24 -7.08 2.19
CA LEU A 124 0.89 -6.72 1.77
C LEU A 124 0.15 -6.12 2.98
N PRO A 125 -0.44 -4.92 2.86
CA PRO A 125 -1.24 -4.36 3.94
C PRO A 125 -2.38 -5.32 4.26
N ASP A 126 -2.62 -5.56 5.55
CA ASP A 126 -3.70 -6.42 6.00
C ASP A 126 -5.03 -5.74 5.68
N ALA A 127 -5.65 -6.12 4.56
CA ALA A 127 -6.92 -5.57 4.09
C ALA A 127 -8.07 -5.79 5.11
N GLY A 128 -7.90 -6.72 6.07
CA GLY A 128 -8.81 -6.89 7.21
C GLY A 128 -8.55 -5.97 8.40
N ARG A 129 -7.46 -5.18 8.40
CA ARG A 129 -7.09 -4.22 9.45
C ARG A 129 -7.19 -2.75 9.05
N ILE A 130 -7.53 -2.44 7.80
CA ILE A 130 -8.07 -1.10 7.51
C ILE A 130 -9.37 -0.99 8.32
N PRO A 131 -9.47 -0.14 9.35
CA PRO A 131 -10.66 -0.08 10.18
C PRO A 131 -11.71 0.74 9.42
N CYS A 132 -12.33 0.10 8.43
CA CYS A 132 -13.61 0.52 7.92
C CYS A 132 -14.60 0.40 9.08
N ARG A 133 -14.69 1.45 9.90
CA ARG A 133 -15.67 1.54 10.98
C ARG A 133 -17.02 1.32 10.34
N ARG A 134 -17.60 0.13 10.56
CA ARG A 134 -19.01 -0.10 10.27
C ARG A 134 -19.75 0.90 11.15
N VAL A 135 -20.23 1.96 10.52
CA VAL A 135 -21.18 2.87 11.14
C VAL A 135 -22.44 2.03 11.26
N GLU A 136 -22.64 1.42 12.42
CA GLU A 136 -23.96 0.98 12.82
C GLU A 136 -24.91 2.15 12.58
N PRO A 137 -26.08 1.94 11.93
CA PRO A 137 -27.04 3.00 11.67
C PRO A 137 -27.65 3.52 12.98
N SER A 138 -26.87 4.26 13.77
CA SER A 138 -27.39 5.11 14.83
C SER A 138 -28.31 6.11 14.16
N ALA A 139 -29.59 6.07 14.54
CA ALA A 139 -30.72 6.75 13.89
C ALA A 139 -30.71 8.29 14.00
N LEU A 140 -29.52 8.89 14.06
CA LEU A 140 -29.24 10.32 14.21
C LEU A 140 -28.06 10.80 13.32
N VAL A 141 -27.56 9.98 12.39
CA VAL A 141 -26.91 10.57 11.21
C VAL A 141 -28.03 11.13 10.35
N ILE A 142 -28.02 12.44 10.10
CA ILE A 142 -28.90 13.08 9.12
C ILE A 142 -28.40 12.69 7.73
N THR A 143 -28.64 11.44 7.35
CA THR A 143 -28.65 11.02 5.95
C THR A 143 -30.01 11.35 5.37
N ASP A 144 -30.29 12.65 5.24
CA ASP A 144 -31.26 13.08 4.25
C ASP A 144 -30.64 12.78 2.89
N MET A 145 -30.91 11.58 2.39
CA MET A 145 -30.40 11.06 1.12
C MET A 145 -31.18 11.72 -0.01
N ALA A 146 -30.93 13.02 -0.19
CA ALA A 146 -31.41 13.76 -1.34
C ALA A 146 -30.84 13.12 -2.61
N GLU A 147 -31.72 12.77 -3.56
CA GLU A 147 -31.29 12.31 -4.88
C GLU A 147 -30.62 13.48 -5.63
N VAL A 148 -29.30 13.54 -5.53
CA VAL A 148 -28.51 14.51 -6.30
C VAL A 148 -28.51 14.06 -7.77
N SER A 149 -29.22 14.82 -8.60
CA SER A 149 -29.28 14.57 -10.05
C SER A 149 -27.88 14.41 -10.65
N ARG A 150 -27.69 13.43 -11.55
CA ARG A 150 -26.42 13.28 -12.28
C ARG A 150 -26.04 14.55 -13.07
N VAL A 151 -27.04 15.32 -13.51
CA VAL A 151 -26.84 16.63 -14.15
C VAL A 151 -26.22 17.63 -13.18
N HIS A 152 -26.58 17.61 -11.89
CA HIS A 152 -25.95 18.46 -10.88
C HIS A 152 -24.47 18.13 -10.71
N MET A 153 -24.09 16.84 -10.56
CA MET A 153 -22.68 16.46 -10.47
C MET A 153 -21.90 16.74 -11.77
N GLN A 154 -22.51 16.57 -12.94
CA GLN A 154 -21.89 16.91 -14.22
C GLN A 154 -21.68 18.42 -14.37
N ASN A 155 -22.63 19.25 -13.92
CA ASN A 155 -22.50 20.69 -13.91
C ASN A 155 -21.41 21.14 -12.93
N GLU A 156 -21.33 20.56 -11.72
CA GLU A 156 -20.21 20.85 -10.81
C GLU A 156 -18.85 20.48 -11.41
N LEU A 157 -18.73 19.29 -12.02
CA LEU A 157 -17.48 18.86 -12.67
C LEU A 157 -17.10 19.77 -13.84
N ALA A 158 -18.09 20.22 -14.63
CA ALA A 158 -17.89 21.18 -15.71
C ALA A 158 -17.44 22.55 -15.19
N MET A 159 -17.97 23.03 -14.06
CA MET A 159 -17.50 24.26 -13.42
C MET A 159 -16.07 24.13 -12.88
N PHE A 160 -15.66 22.96 -12.37
CA PHE A 160 -14.27 22.74 -11.94
C PHE A 160 -13.26 22.55 -13.09
N SER A 161 -13.72 22.15 -14.28
CA SER A 161 -12.85 21.75 -15.40
C SER A 161 -12.89 22.70 -16.61
N GLY A 162 -13.86 23.62 -16.65
CA GLY A 162 -14.01 24.61 -17.71
C GLY A 162 -13.06 25.79 -17.52
N GLY A 163 -12.40 26.24 -18.61
CA GLY A 163 -11.43 27.33 -18.55
C GLY A 163 -12.00 28.70 -18.14
N ASP A 164 -13.30 28.91 -18.33
CA ASP A 164 -14.04 30.12 -17.95
C ASP A 164 -15.23 29.76 -17.05
N CYS A 165 -15.05 29.83 -15.73
CA CYS A 165 -16.12 29.61 -14.74
C CYS A 165 -17.07 30.82 -14.58
N THR A 166 -16.73 31.95 -15.21
CA THR A 166 -17.39 33.25 -15.08
C THR A 166 -18.90 33.29 -15.41
N PRO A 167 -19.48 32.46 -16.31
CA PRO A 167 -20.92 32.49 -16.58
C PRO A 167 -21.77 31.93 -15.43
N TYR A 168 -21.16 31.24 -14.48
CA TYR A 168 -21.85 30.48 -13.43
C TYR A 168 -21.51 30.95 -12.00
N SER A 169 -20.48 31.80 -11.84
CA SER A 169 -20.11 32.41 -10.56
C SER A 169 -21.11 33.49 -10.12
N ASP A 170 -21.42 33.54 -8.83
CA ASP A 170 -22.31 34.54 -8.21
C ASP A 170 -21.55 35.50 -7.26
N LEU A 171 -20.22 35.41 -7.24
CA LEU A 171 -19.29 36.23 -6.48
C LEU A 171 -17.89 36.18 -7.12
N SER A 172 -17.10 37.24 -6.95
CA SER A 172 -15.64 37.20 -7.18
C SER A 172 -14.86 37.45 -5.89
N VAL A 173 -13.72 36.80 -5.74
CA VAL A 173 -12.79 36.98 -4.62
C VAL A 173 -11.47 37.48 -5.17
N ALA A 174 -11.05 38.67 -4.75
CA ALA A 174 -9.72 39.21 -5.04
C ALA A 174 -8.77 38.81 -3.90
N ALA A 175 -7.70 38.08 -4.21
CA ALA A 175 -6.71 37.66 -3.22
C ALA A 175 -5.31 38.14 -3.62
N GLY A 176 -4.54 38.62 -2.64
CA GLY A 176 -3.20 39.17 -2.84
C GLY A 176 -3.04 40.60 -2.29
N PRO A 177 -1.81 41.14 -2.31
CA PRO A 177 -1.54 42.54 -1.96
C PRO A 177 -2.24 43.48 -2.95
N GLU A 178 -2.50 44.73 -2.56
CA GLU A 178 -3.31 45.66 -3.38
C GLU A 178 -2.75 45.90 -4.79
N GLU A 179 -1.43 45.82 -4.95
CA GLU A 179 -0.72 46.04 -6.20
C GLU A 179 -0.73 44.82 -7.14
N ASP A 180 -1.07 43.62 -6.66
CA ASP A 180 -1.06 42.35 -7.41
C ASP A 180 -2.23 41.42 -7.01
N ARG A 181 -3.45 41.96 -7.01
CA ARG A 181 -4.66 41.19 -6.67
C ARG A 181 -5.08 40.29 -7.83
N VAL A 182 -5.06 38.98 -7.61
CA VAL A 182 -5.65 37.99 -8.52
C VAL A 182 -7.13 37.82 -8.19
N VAL A 183 -8.00 37.91 -9.20
CA VAL A 183 -9.46 37.77 -9.05
C VAL A 183 -9.90 36.37 -9.44
N PHE A 184 -10.60 35.70 -8.53
CA PHE A 184 -11.16 34.35 -8.71
C PHE A 184 -12.69 34.43 -8.78
N ALA A 185 -13.26 33.89 -9.86
CA ALA A 185 -14.69 33.64 -9.96
C ALA A 185 -15.08 32.46 -9.05
N VAL A 186 -16.06 32.65 -8.16
CA VAL A 186 -16.44 31.65 -7.15
C VAL A 186 -17.96 31.55 -6.96
N HIS A 187 -18.42 30.57 -6.18
CA HIS A 187 -19.82 30.39 -5.83
C HIS A 187 -20.04 30.54 -4.31
N LYS A 188 -20.91 31.47 -3.90
CA LYS A 188 -21.32 31.73 -2.51
C LYS A 188 -21.73 30.45 -1.82
N TYR A 189 -22.56 29.62 -2.45
CA TYR A 189 -23.00 28.34 -1.89
C TYR A 189 -21.82 27.41 -1.53
N LYS A 190 -20.80 27.28 -2.39
CA LYS A 190 -19.63 26.44 -2.11
C LYS A 190 -18.80 26.97 -0.94
N LEU A 191 -18.57 28.28 -0.88
CA LEU A 191 -17.87 28.92 0.22
C LEU A 191 -18.62 28.75 1.54
N ILE A 192 -19.94 29.00 1.54
CA ILE A 192 -20.83 28.85 2.70
C ILE A 192 -20.95 27.38 3.15
N ALA A 193 -20.91 26.42 2.23
CA ALA A 193 -20.96 24.99 2.56
C ALA A 193 -19.70 24.52 3.30
N HIS A 194 -18.52 25.00 2.89
CA HIS A 194 -17.21 24.50 3.34
C HIS A 194 -16.43 25.43 4.29
N SER A 195 -16.94 26.61 4.63
CA SER A 195 -16.30 27.55 5.57
C SER A 195 -17.33 28.30 6.41
N ASP A 196 -17.25 28.15 7.74
CA ASP A 196 -18.07 28.92 8.67
C ASP A 196 -17.75 30.43 8.66
N VAL A 197 -16.52 30.80 8.26
CA VAL A 197 -16.14 32.21 8.07
C VAL A 197 -16.91 32.82 6.90
N PHE A 198 -16.95 32.16 5.74
CA PHE A 198 -17.74 32.65 4.61
C PHE A 198 -19.25 32.56 4.84
N ARG A 199 -19.71 31.56 5.62
CA ARG A 199 -21.09 31.45 6.10
C ARG A 199 -21.51 32.65 6.95
N ALA A 200 -20.67 33.09 7.88
CA ALA A 200 -20.90 34.30 8.65
C ALA A 200 -20.78 35.57 7.79
N MET A 201 -19.75 35.65 6.94
CA MET A 201 -19.47 36.80 6.07
C MET A 201 -20.63 37.14 5.13
N LEU A 202 -21.21 36.11 4.50
CA LEU A 202 -22.29 36.24 3.51
C LEU A 202 -23.70 36.11 4.13
N GLY A 203 -23.80 35.62 5.37
CA GLY A 203 -25.06 35.44 6.10
C GLY A 203 -25.47 36.63 7.00
N HIS A 204 -24.53 37.54 7.31
CA HIS A 204 -24.79 38.76 8.08
C HIS A 204 -24.78 40.00 7.18
N ASN A 205 -25.52 41.05 7.56
CA ASN A 205 -25.67 42.30 6.80
C ASN A 205 -24.44 43.24 6.95
N MET A 206 -23.25 42.71 6.70
CA MET A 206 -21.99 43.45 6.73
C MET A 206 -21.81 44.25 5.42
N GLU A 207 -20.72 45.01 5.28
CA GLU A 207 -20.42 45.61 3.97
C GLU A 207 -20.13 44.51 2.94
N GLU A 208 -19.57 43.39 3.41
CA GLU A 208 -19.22 42.23 2.62
C GLU A 208 -20.39 41.32 2.20
N SER A 209 -21.63 41.75 2.48
CA SER A 209 -22.83 41.17 1.87
C SER A 209 -23.42 42.04 0.76
N LYS A 210 -22.86 43.22 0.48
CA LYS A 210 -23.45 44.28 -0.37
C LYS A 210 -22.71 44.56 -1.69
N VAL A 211 -21.60 43.88 -1.93
CA VAL A 211 -20.72 44.08 -3.09
C VAL A 211 -20.51 42.73 -3.80
N GLU A 212 -20.15 42.78 -5.09
CA GLU A 212 -19.97 41.57 -5.92
C GLU A 212 -18.52 41.04 -5.88
N ILE A 213 -17.60 41.78 -5.25
CA ILE A 213 -16.17 41.47 -5.15
C ILE A 213 -15.66 41.78 -3.74
N PHE A 214 -14.93 40.85 -3.11
CA PHE A 214 -14.25 41.08 -1.82
C PHE A 214 -12.77 40.78 -1.85
N ALA A 215 -12.01 41.58 -1.07
CA ALA A 215 -10.57 41.50 -0.98
C ALA A 215 -10.14 40.68 0.25
N LEU A 216 -9.41 39.59 0.02
CA LEU A 216 -8.71 38.83 1.05
C LEU A 216 -7.24 39.26 1.07
N SER A 217 -6.91 40.12 2.03
CA SER A 217 -5.53 40.47 2.35
C SER A 217 -5.03 39.52 3.42
N LEU A 218 -4.04 38.68 3.09
CA LEU A 218 -3.33 37.88 4.09
C LEU A 218 -2.46 38.82 4.92
N VAL A 219 -2.83 38.99 6.19
CA VAL A 219 -1.94 39.64 7.18
C VAL A 219 -0.86 38.63 7.55
N SER A 220 0.39 38.96 7.20
CA SER A 220 1.59 38.18 7.50
C SER A 220 2.05 38.36 8.95
#